data_AF-E6Q6R0-F1
#
_entry.id   AF-E6Q6R0-F1
#
_cell.length_a   1.000
_cell.length_b   1.000
_cell.length_c   1.000
_cell.angle_alpha   90.00
_cell.angle_beta   90.00
_cell.angle_gamma   90.00
#
_symmetry.space_group_name_H-M   'P 1'
#
loop_
_entity.id
_entity.type
_entity.pdbx_description
1 polymer ?
#
loop_
_entity_poly.entity_id
_entity_poly.type
_entity_poly.pdbx_seq_one_letter_code
_entity_poly.pdbx_strand_id
1 'polypeptide(L)'
;MPLGLSARLRLRSMRSALSQLRANGPDRLDLAYTSWAPTDESGDVPVGERAQWLKKLAEITVSKDYAVAFERWKESVTKTGASAEVETTSRLLVGHGNDSATDVGLSLHYTWGVPLIPGSALKGLAAHYVDAVYGGDRGAPAPYAADPPGEAYRALFGSPEIDGAEGSGGKIVFHDALYVPNSAPGDRPFAVDVLTVHQVKYYNTSGASWPNDCDEPKPVQFITVRPKVRLLLAIDGPPTGVKIAMRLLKESLAQWGAGGKTSSGYGRFCEPSTEKIASSVPAREHKPGDLVAVTRIDRPDPNPKKNRIWGEIEDGIGGFIPEGAVIPAPGESVHLVIGNKNSNGSYNFHLPRKQTERPQPKRGKH
;
A
#
# COMPACT_ATOMS: atom_id res chain seq x y z
N MET A 1 29.06 2.34 15.87
CA MET A 1 30.48 2.74 15.76
C MET A 1 30.65 3.50 14.45
N PRO A 2 31.26 4.69 14.45
CA PRO A 2 31.43 5.46 13.22
C PRO A 2 32.37 4.72 12.27
N LEU A 3 31.93 4.52 11.02
CA LEU A 3 32.75 3.96 9.94
C LEU A 3 34.09 4.70 9.85
N GLY A 4 35.19 3.94 9.93
CA GLY A 4 36.54 4.48 9.85
C GLY A 4 36.79 5.27 8.56
N LEU A 5 37.68 6.26 8.65
CA LEU A 5 38.00 7.23 7.58
C LEU A 5 38.23 6.57 6.20
N SER A 6 38.82 5.37 6.18
CA SER A 6 39.09 4.57 4.97
C SER A 6 37.80 4.04 4.29
N ALA A 7 36.78 3.66 5.06
CA ALA A 7 35.49 3.24 4.52
C ALA A 7 34.71 4.43 3.94
N ARG A 8 34.79 5.60 4.58
CA ARG A 8 34.21 6.86 4.07
C ARG A 8 34.86 7.27 2.74
N LEU A 9 36.19 7.15 2.62
CA LEU A 9 36.93 7.43 1.39
C LEU A 9 36.59 6.46 0.24
N ARG A 10 36.41 5.16 0.52
CA ARG A 10 35.96 4.18 -0.49
C ARG A 10 34.52 4.42 -0.97
N LEU A 11 33.60 4.73 -0.06
CA LEU A 11 32.23 5.13 -0.41
C LEU A 11 32.23 6.39 -1.27
N ARG A 12 33.10 7.37 -0.98
CA ARG A 12 33.31 8.58 -1.80
C ARG A 12 33.75 8.25 -3.24
N SER A 13 34.73 7.36 -3.39
CA SER A 13 35.28 6.94 -4.69
C SER A 13 34.23 6.22 -5.55
N MET A 14 33.46 5.29 -4.97
CA MET A 14 32.38 4.58 -5.69
C MET A 14 31.22 5.53 -6.08
N ARG A 15 30.82 6.44 -5.19
CA ARG A 15 29.74 7.41 -5.44
C ARG A 15 30.11 8.43 -6.54
N SER A 16 31.37 8.88 -6.56
CA SER A 16 31.91 9.75 -7.62
C SER A 16 31.92 9.05 -8.98
N ALA A 17 32.27 7.77 -9.04
CA ALA A 17 32.28 7.00 -10.29
C ALA A 17 30.86 6.79 -10.87
N LEU A 18 29.87 6.59 -10.00
CA LEU A 18 28.47 6.44 -10.40
C LEU A 18 27.88 7.73 -10.98
N SER A 19 28.35 8.90 -10.52
CA SER A 19 27.98 10.19 -11.09
C SER A 19 28.43 10.38 -12.55
N GLN A 20 29.41 9.58 -13.03
CA GLN A 20 29.88 9.58 -14.42
C GLN A 20 29.07 8.65 -15.33
N LEU A 21 28.30 7.70 -14.78
CA LEU A 21 27.40 6.79 -15.51
C LEU A 21 26.04 7.44 -15.87
N ARG A 22 26.00 8.77 -15.91
CA ARG A 22 24.86 9.71 -15.99
C ARG A 22 23.89 9.58 -17.17
N ALA A 23 23.95 8.54 -17.99
CA ALA A 23 23.11 8.42 -19.18
C ALA A 23 21.65 8.09 -18.83
N ASN A 24 21.41 7.23 -17.84
CA ASN A 24 20.09 6.91 -17.31
C ASN A 24 20.16 7.01 -15.78
N GLY A 25 19.17 7.64 -15.16
CA GLY A 25 19.09 7.76 -13.69
C GLY A 25 19.00 6.39 -12.99
N PRO A 26 18.94 6.35 -11.66
CA PRO A 26 18.83 5.08 -10.96
C PRO A 26 17.46 4.46 -11.22
N ASP A 27 17.45 3.22 -11.71
CA ASP A 27 16.22 2.46 -12.01
C ASP A 27 15.54 1.90 -10.75
N ARG A 28 16.16 2.04 -9.58
CA ARG A 28 15.69 1.48 -8.29
C ARG A 28 15.90 2.44 -7.15
N LEU A 29 14.91 2.52 -6.27
CA LEU A 29 14.90 3.46 -5.16
C LEU A 29 15.99 3.16 -4.12
N ASP A 30 16.23 1.90 -3.78
CA ASP A 30 17.22 1.50 -2.77
C ASP A 30 18.64 1.92 -3.16
N LEU A 31 19.04 1.64 -4.41
CA LEU A 31 20.34 2.00 -4.95
C LEU A 31 20.47 3.51 -5.06
N ALA A 32 19.39 4.17 -5.51
CA ALA A 32 19.32 5.62 -5.57
C ALA A 32 19.60 6.23 -4.20
N TYR A 33 18.88 5.75 -3.18
CA TYR A 33 18.87 6.32 -1.84
C TYR A 33 20.15 6.05 -1.05
N THR A 34 20.75 4.86 -1.18
CA THR A 34 21.92 4.44 -0.40
C THR A 34 23.25 4.78 -1.08
N SER A 35 23.30 4.66 -2.41
CA SER A 35 24.55 4.61 -3.18
C SER A 35 24.67 5.72 -4.21
N TRP A 36 23.58 6.34 -4.66
CA TRP A 36 23.60 7.45 -5.64
C TRP A 36 23.08 8.78 -5.06
N ALA A 37 22.92 8.88 -3.75
CA ALA A 37 22.55 10.13 -3.11
C ALA A 37 23.60 11.22 -3.43
N PRO A 38 23.19 12.39 -3.95
CA PRO A 38 24.12 13.47 -4.26
C PRO A 38 24.53 14.11 -2.93
N THR A 39 25.57 13.57 -2.30
CA THR A 39 26.04 14.00 -0.97
C THR A 39 27.14 15.04 -1.09
N ASP A 40 27.13 16.03 -0.19
CA ASP A 40 28.22 16.99 0.00
C ASP A 40 29.42 16.37 0.77
N GLU A 41 30.37 17.20 1.19
CA GLU A 41 31.55 16.76 1.94
C GLU A 41 31.23 16.16 3.31
N SER A 42 30.06 16.49 3.88
CA SER A 42 29.56 15.98 5.16
C SER A 42 28.88 14.61 5.00
N GLY A 43 28.53 14.23 3.77
CA GLY A 43 27.83 12.97 3.48
C GLY A 43 26.31 13.12 3.40
N ASP A 44 25.81 14.35 3.41
CA ASP A 44 24.38 14.67 3.40
C ASP A 44 23.96 15.24 2.04
N VAL A 45 22.70 15.04 1.66
CA VAL A 45 22.19 15.64 0.42
C VAL A 45 21.94 17.14 0.62
N PRO A 46 22.55 18.04 -0.21
CA PRO A 46 22.36 19.48 -0.10
C PRO A 46 20.89 19.87 -0.16
N VAL A 47 20.48 20.77 0.74
CA VAL A 47 19.07 21.19 0.91
C VAL A 47 18.45 21.70 -0.39
N GLY A 48 19.23 22.41 -1.22
CA GLY A 48 18.76 22.95 -2.50
C GLY A 48 18.46 21.89 -3.57
N GLU A 49 19.14 20.74 -3.55
CA GLU A 49 18.99 19.66 -4.52
C GLU A 49 18.10 18.52 -4.01
N ARG A 50 17.98 18.38 -2.68
CA ARG A 50 17.22 17.33 -1.98
C ARG A 50 15.79 17.23 -2.51
N ALA A 51 15.10 18.36 -2.69
CA ALA A 51 13.71 18.37 -3.11
C ALA A 51 13.49 17.84 -4.53
N GLN A 52 14.33 18.24 -5.48
CA GLN A 52 14.23 17.78 -6.86
C GLN A 52 14.64 16.32 -6.98
N TRP A 53 15.66 15.91 -6.23
CA TRP A 53 16.12 14.54 -6.19
C TRP A 53 15.05 13.58 -5.62
N LEU A 54 14.47 13.90 -4.46
CA LEU A 54 13.39 13.10 -3.86
C LEU A 54 12.16 12.99 -4.76
N LYS A 55 11.80 14.06 -5.50
CA LYS A 55 10.71 14.01 -6.48
C LYS A 55 10.99 13.00 -7.60
N LYS A 56 12.21 13.01 -8.16
CA LYS A 56 12.63 12.02 -9.17
C LYS A 56 12.57 10.60 -8.62
N LEU A 57 12.98 10.40 -7.37
CA LEU A 57 12.92 9.10 -6.71
C LEU A 57 11.49 8.57 -6.55
N ALA A 58 10.54 9.45 -6.22
CA ALA A 58 9.13 9.08 -6.09
C ALA A 58 8.45 8.74 -7.44
N GLU A 59 9.07 9.09 -8.57
CA GLU A 59 8.59 8.77 -9.92
C GLU A 59 9.12 7.43 -10.44
N ILE A 60 10.10 6.82 -9.75
CA ILE A 60 10.63 5.50 -10.09
C ILE A 60 9.49 4.48 -10.01
N THR A 61 9.29 3.78 -11.12
CA THR A 61 8.28 2.72 -11.26
C THR A 61 8.92 1.39 -10.91
N VAL A 62 8.18 0.50 -10.25
CA VAL A 62 8.70 -0.82 -9.88
C VAL A 62 9.01 -1.64 -11.15
N SER A 63 10.07 -2.46 -11.08
CA SER A 63 10.45 -3.33 -12.20
C SER A 63 9.35 -4.35 -12.50
N LYS A 64 9.05 -4.59 -13.78
CA LYS A 64 8.07 -5.60 -14.22
C LYS A 64 8.43 -7.02 -13.75
N ASP A 65 9.72 -7.30 -13.59
CA ASP A 65 10.20 -8.61 -13.14
C ASP A 65 9.86 -8.88 -11.67
N TYR A 66 9.58 -7.83 -10.88
CA TYR A 66 9.17 -7.97 -9.49
C TYR A 66 7.90 -8.78 -9.36
N ALA A 67 6.95 -8.64 -10.29
CA ALA A 67 5.69 -9.39 -10.25
C ALA A 67 5.94 -10.90 -10.28
N VAL A 68 6.89 -11.36 -11.11
CA VAL A 68 7.25 -12.78 -11.20
C VAL A 68 7.90 -13.26 -9.89
N ALA A 69 8.79 -12.46 -9.31
CA ALA A 69 9.42 -12.79 -8.03
C ALA A 69 8.44 -12.81 -6.86
N PHE A 70 7.51 -11.85 -6.84
CA PHE A 70 6.44 -11.75 -5.85
C PHE A 70 5.52 -12.97 -5.89
N GLU A 71 5.07 -13.40 -7.07
CA GLU A 71 4.21 -14.58 -7.19
C GLU A 71 4.93 -15.86 -6.73
N ARG A 72 6.20 -16.05 -7.12
CA ARG A 72 7.00 -17.19 -6.63
C ARG A 72 7.14 -17.19 -5.12
N TRP A 73 7.38 -16.02 -4.53
CA TRP A 73 7.47 -15.89 -3.07
C TRP A 73 6.11 -16.17 -2.41
N LYS A 74 5.02 -15.59 -2.92
CA LYS A 74 3.64 -15.81 -2.46
C LYS A 74 3.27 -17.29 -2.49
N GLU A 75 3.60 -18.00 -3.56
CA GLU A 75 3.40 -19.45 -3.67
C GLU A 75 4.21 -20.23 -2.63
N SER A 76 5.42 -19.79 -2.29
CA SER A 76 6.25 -20.47 -1.30
C SER A 76 5.66 -20.38 0.11
N VAL A 77 5.16 -19.20 0.52
CA VAL A 77 4.60 -18.96 1.85
C VAL A 77 3.16 -19.42 2.01
N THR A 78 2.40 -19.53 0.93
CA THR A 78 1.01 -20.04 0.97
C THR A 78 0.93 -21.56 1.06
N LYS A 79 2.00 -22.28 0.69
CA LYS A 79 2.06 -23.74 0.81
C LYS A 79 2.14 -24.22 2.25
N THR A 80 2.81 -23.46 3.11
CA THR A 80 3.14 -23.87 4.48
C THR A 80 2.39 -23.08 5.56
N GLY A 81 1.72 -22.00 5.17
CA GLY A 81 1.14 -21.05 6.11
C GLY A 81 -0.07 -20.31 5.57
N ALA A 82 -0.26 -19.08 6.04
CA ALA A 82 -1.34 -18.20 5.62
C ALA A 82 -0.80 -16.85 5.18
N SER A 83 -1.46 -16.26 4.19
CA SER A 83 -1.20 -14.90 3.76
C SER A 83 -2.47 -14.07 3.76
N ALA A 84 -2.32 -12.76 3.92
CA ALA A 84 -3.41 -11.80 3.86
C ALA A 84 -2.90 -10.48 3.30
N GLU A 85 -3.66 -9.88 2.38
CA GLU A 85 -3.38 -8.53 1.91
C GLU A 85 -3.92 -7.50 2.91
N VAL A 86 -3.17 -6.42 3.10
CA VAL A 86 -3.57 -5.22 3.85
C VAL A 86 -3.29 -3.99 3.01
N GLU A 87 -4.10 -2.95 3.16
CA GLU A 87 -3.95 -1.69 2.43
C GLU A 87 -3.59 -0.55 3.38
N THR A 88 -2.65 0.30 2.98
CA THR A 88 -2.30 1.52 3.72
C THR A 88 -3.42 2.56 3.60
N THR A 89 -3.97 3.02 4.71
CA THR A 89 -4.96 4.13 4.69
C THR A 89 -4.28 5.49 4.79
N SER A 90 -3.15 5.55 5.48
CA SER A 90 -2.29 6.73 5.60
C SER A 90 -0.96 6.51 4.88
N ARG A 91 -0.12 7.55 4.84
CA ARG A 91 1.29 7.36 4.47
C ARG A 91 1.96 6.41 5.47
N LEU A 92 2.88 5.60 4.97
CA LEU A 92 3.64 4.65 5.78
C LEU A 92 5.14 5.00 5.76
N LEU A 93 5.73 4.97 6.94
CA LEU A 93 7.15 5.23 7.20
C LEU A 93 7.78 4.03 7.88
N VAL A 94 8.45 3.16 7.14
CA VAL A 94 9.14 2.00 7.72
C VAL A 94 10.63 2.29 7.79
N GLY A 95 11.27 2.05 8.93
CA GLY A 95 12.73 2.19 9.06
C GLY A 95 13.22 3.63 9.30
N HIS A 96 12.37 4.53 9.78
CA HIS A 96 12.71 5.94 10.05
C HIS A 96 13.98 6.15 10.89
N GLY A 97 14.35 5.18 11.74
CA GLY A 97 15.55 5.21 12.57
C GLY A 97 16.82 4.62 11.94
N ASN A 98 16.80 4.18 10.68
CA ASN A 98 18.00 3.70 9.99
C ASN A 98 18.83 4.88 9.47
N ASP A 99 20.16 4.78 9.57
CA ASP A 99 21.09 5.77 9.03
C ASP A 99 20.85 6.00 7.53
N SER A 100 20.70 7.26 7.13
CA SER A 100 20.39 7.67 5.76
C SER A 100 20.97 9.06 5.47
N ALA A 101 21.39 9.29 4.22
CA ALA A 101 21.92 10.59 3.75
C ALA A 101 20.86 11.71 3.70
N THR A 102 19.62 11.42 4.08
CA THR A 102 18.49 12.37 4.19
C THR A 102 17.91 12.47 5.60
N ASP A 103 18.62 11.95 6.61
CA ASP A 103 18.23 11.93 8.03
C ASP A 103 17.02 11.03 8.36
N VAL A 104 16.37 10.47 7.34
CA VAL A 104 15.21 9.58 7.49
C VAL A 104 15.49 8.25 6.81
N GLY A 105 15.58 7.17 7.58
CA GLY A 105 15.73 5.83 7.05
C GLY A 105 14.45 5.30 6.40
N LEU A 106 14.60 4.47 5.37
CA LEU A 106 13.50 3.76 4.72
C LEU A 106 13.84 2.27 4.59
N SER A 107 12.95 1.38 5.04
CA SER A 107 13.09 -0.05 4.83
C SER A 107 12.56 -0.42 3.45
N LEU A 108 13.49 -0.79 2.57
CA LEU A 108 13.22 -1.20 1.20
C LEU A 108 13.72 -2.61 0.97
N HIS A 109 13.03 -3.36 0.10
CA HIS A 109 13.55 -4.63 -0.36
C HIS A 109 14.80 -4.38 -1.22
N TYR A 110 15.96 -4.83 -0.74
CA TYR A 110 17.26 -4.53 -1.35
C TYR A 110 17.34 -4.84 -2.85
N THR A 111 16.82 -5.98 -3.30
CA THR A 111 16.90 -6.34 -4.73
C THR A 111 15.96 -5.53 -5.63
N TRP A 112 14.79 -5.13 -5.13
CA TRP A 112 13.67 -4.66 -5.95
C TRP A 112 13.33 -3.19 -5.73
N GLY A 113 13.86 -2.57 -4.67
CA GLY A 113 13.58 -1.18 -4.31
C GLY A 113 12.12 -0.92 -3.89
N VAL A 114 11.36 -1.98 -3.56
CA VAL A 114 9.94 -1.88 -3.18
C VAL A 114 9.76 -1.67 -1.68
N PRO A 115 8.61 -1.14 -1.22
CA PRO A 115 8.28 -1.08 0.20
C PRO A 115 8.35 -2.46 0.87
N LEU A 116 8.92 -2.49 2.08
CA LEU A 116 9.07 -3.69 2.89
C LEU A 116 8.79 -3.37 4.35
N ILE A 117 7.93 -4.17 5.02
CA ILE A 117 7.87 -4.17 6.49
C ILE A 117 8.61 -5.41 6.99
N PRO A 118 9.70 -5.26 7.77
CA PRO A 118 10.41 -6.41 8.32
C PRO A 118 9.49 -7.29 9.18
N GLY A 119 9.61 -8.61 9.03
CA GLY A 119 8.86 -9.59 9.82
C GLY A 119 9.12 -9.47 11.32
N SER A 120 10.33 -9.04 11.70
CA SER A 120 10.67 -8.69 13.09
C SER A 120 9.86 -7.51 13.63
N ALA A 121 9.60 -6.49 12.80
CA ALA A 121 8.77 -5.36 13.17
C ALA A 121 7.29 -5.76 13.30
N LEU A 122 6.80 -6.62 12.41
CA LEU A 122 5.44 -7.16 12.48
C LEU A 122 5.25 -8.04 13.73
N LYS A 123 6.22 -8.91 14.02
CA LYS A 123 6.24 -9.75 15.21
C LYS A 123 6.25 -8.89 16.49
N GLY A 124 7.12 -7.88 16.55
CA GLY A 124 7.21 -6.96 17.68
C GLY A 124 5.92 -6.17 17.90
N LEU A 125 5.30 -5.69 16.83
CA LEU A 125 4.00 -4.99 16.89
C LEU A 125 2.91 -5.89 17.47
N ALA A 126 2.76 -7.11 16.92
CA ALA A 126 1.75 -8.05 17.38
C ALA A 126 2.00 -8.49 18.82
N ALA A 127 3.26 -8.75 19.20
CA ALA A 127 3.64 -9.11 20.56
C ALA A 127 3.28 -8.00 21.56
N HIS A 128 3.68 -6.76 21.29
CA HIS A 128 3.38 -5.60 22.15
C HIS A 128 1.88 -5.33 22.23
N TYR A 129 1.15 -5.47 21.12
CA TYR A 129 -0.31 -5.34 21.11
C TYR A 129 -0.98 -6.38 22.00
N VAL A 130 -0.54 -7.64 21.90
CA VAL A 130 -1.11 -8.71 22.70
C VAL A 130 -0.86 -8.48 24.18
N ASP A 131 0.37 -8.10 24.54
CA ASP A 131 0.74 -7.80 25.92
C ASP A 131 -0.06 -6.63 26.49
N ALA A 132 -0.21 -5.53 25.75
CA ALA A 132 -0.92 -4.36 26.26
C ALA A 132 -2.46 -4.51 26.32
N VAL A 133 -3.06 -5.25 25.38
CA VAL A 133 -4.53 -5.37 25.27
C VAL A 133 -5.07 -6.59 26.01
N TYR A 134 -4.32 -7.69 26.00
CA TYR A 134 -4.73 -8.97 26.58
C TYR A 134 -3.86 -9.39 27.78
N GLY A 135 -2.75 -8.70 28.05
CA GLY A 135 -2.05 -8.83 29.32
C GLY A 135 -2.93 -8.30 30.44
N GLY A 136 -3.15 -9.11 31.47
CA GLY A 136 -3.96 -8.73 32.62
C GLY A 136 -3.39 -7.52 33.36
N ASP A 137 -4.14 -7.05 34.36
CA ASP A 137 -3.87 -5.86 35.18
C ASP A 137 -2.55 -6.00 35.98
N ARG A 138 -1.43 -5.80 35.28
CA ARG A 138 -0.08 -5.74 35.82
C ARG A 138 0.34 -4.28 35.66
N GLY A 139 0.39 -3.56 36.78
CA GLY A 139 0.73 -2.14 36.79
C GLY A 139 1.94 -1.83 35.91
N ALA A 140 1.68 -1.02 34.88
CA ALA A 140 2.59 -0.54 33.83
C ALA A 140 3.20 -1.62 32.91
N PRO A 141 3.23 -1.37 31.58
CA PRO A 141 3.90 -2.24 30.61
C PRO A 141 5.41 -2.18 30.86
N ALA A 142 5.95 -3.16 31.58
CA ALA A 142 7.38 -3.39 31.57
C ALA A 142 7.72 -4.11 30.26
N PRO A 143 8.56 -3.55 29.37
CA PRO A 143 8.98 -4.20 28.12
C PRO A 143 9.73 -5.54 28.35
N TYR A 144 9.97 -5.91 29.61
CA TYR A 144 10.59 -7.13 30.09
C TYR A 144 9.94 -7.59 31.40
N ALA A 145 8.60 -7.69 31.46
CA ALA A 145 7.96 -8.32 32.60
C ALA A 145 8.50 -9.77 32.74
N ALA A 146 9.16 -10.06 33.87
CA ALA A 146 9.86 -11.32 34.17
C ALA A 146 8.97 -12.56 34.19
N ASP A 147 7.65 -12.37 34.04
CA ASP A 147 6.68 -13.43 34.05
C ASP A 147 5.97 -13.46 32.68
N PRO A 148 6.41 -14.30 31.74
CA PRO A 148 5.99 -14.15 30.35
C PRO A 148 4.48 -14.32 30.23
N PRO A 149 3.82 -13.61 29.31
CA PRO A 149 2.38 -13.76 29.11
C PRO A 149 2.09 -15.25 28.84
N GLY A 150 0.91 -15.73 29.25
CA GLY A 150 0.61 -17.17 29.44
C GLY A 150 1.01 -18.09 28.27
N GLU A 151 0.95 -19.40 28.47
CA GLU A 151 1.48 -20.42 27.53
C GLU A 151 1.17 -20.15 26.03
N ALA A 152 -0.02 -19.62 25.73
CA ALA A 152 -0.41 -19.22 24.38
C ALA A 152 0.48 -18.12 23.77
N TYR A 153 0.86 -17.07 24.53
CA TYR A 153 1.74 -16.02 24.04
C TYR A 153 3.15 -16.56 23.76
N ARG A 154 3.70 -17.37 24.68
CA ARG A 154 5.02 -18.00 24.49
C ARG A 154 5.01 -18.91 23.26
N ALA A 155 3.92 -19.65 23.03
CA ALA A 155 3.79 -20.46 21.84
C ALA A 155 3.79 -19.64 20.54
N LEU A 156 3.25 -18.42 20.54
CA LEU A 156 3.20 -17.55 19.37
C LEU A 156 4.50 -16.77 19.14
N PHE A 157 5.01 -16.10 20.17
CA PHE A 157 6.12 -15.15 20.05
C PHE A 157 7.45 -15.65 20.64
N GLY A 158 7.39 -16.61 21.55
CA GLY A 158 8.52 -17.06 22.35
C GLY A 158 8.70 -16.23 23.63
N SER A 159 9.67 -16.63 24.43
CA SER A 159 10.15 -15.87 25.58
C SER A 159 11.68 -15.86 25.62
N PRO A 160 12.30 -14.71 25.89
CA PRO A 160 13.74 -14.68 26.17
C PRO A 160 14.04 -15.48 27.46
N GLU A 161 15.26 -15.96 27.57
CA GLU A 161 15.79 -16.49 28.82
C GLU A 161 15.97 -15.32 29.80
N ILE A 162 15.25 -15.35 30.92
CA ILE A 162 15.31 -14.34 31.98
C ILE A 162 15.37 -15.07 33.32
N ASP A 163 16.29 -14.66 34.21
CA ASP A 163 16.40 -15.10 35.60
C ASP A 163 16.35 -16.63 35.83
N GLY A 164 17.03 -17.39 34.97
CA GLY A 164 17.16 -18.86 35.10
C GLY A 164 15.97 -19.67 34.57
N ALA A 165 14.97 -19.03 33.95
CA ALA A 165 13.92 -19.70 33.21
C ALA A 165 14.37 -19.98 31.77
N GLU A 166 14.26 -21.23 31.30
CA GLU A 166 14.62 -21.62 29.94
C GLU A 166 13.88 -20.76 28.89
N GLY A 167 14.64 -20.14 27.99
CA GLY A 167 14.09 -19.44 26.84
C GLY A 167 13.36 -20.37 25.89
N SER A 168 12.30 -19.88 25.25
CA SER A 168 11.52 -20.65 24.30
C SER A 168 11.37 -19.90 22.98
N GLY A 169 11.69 -20.56 21.86
CA GLY A 169 11.41 -20.03 20.53
C GLY A 169 9.92 -20.09 20.22
N GLY A 170 9.37 -18.99 19.70
CA GLY A 170 7.99 -18.97 19.19
C GLY A 170 7.82 -19.99 18.05
N LYS A 171 6.64 -20.63 17.98
CA LYS A 171 6.32 -21.65 16.96
C LYS A 171 5.82 -21.05 15.64
N ILE A 172 5.77 -19.72 15.56
CA ILE A 172 5.23 -18.96 14.42
C ILE A 172 6.34 -18.12 13.79
N VAL A 173 6.44 -18.21 12.47
CA VAL A 173 7.35 -17.43 11.65
C VAL A 173 6.58 -16.27 11.03
N PHE A 174 7.05 -15.05 11.29
CA PHE A 174 6.54 -13.82 10.68
C PHE A 174 7.48 -13.44 9.54
N HIS A 175 7.00 -13.56 8.30
CA HIS A 175 7.75 -13.13 7.12
C HIS A 175 7.68 -11.62 6.95
N ASP A 176 8.58 -11.08 6.13
CA ASP A 176 8.50 -9.69 5.73
C ASP A 176 7.24 -9.44 4.90
N ALA A 177 6.57 -8.31 5.14
CA ALA A 177 5.44 -7.90 4.32
C ALA A 177 5.95 -7.24 3.04
N LEU A 178 5.63 -7.86 1.90
CA LEU A 178 6.04 -7.39 0.58
C LEU A 178 4.95 -6.56 -0.10
N TYR A 179 5.36 -5.58 -0.91
CA TYR A 179 4.48 -4.81 -1.77
C TYR A 179 3.73 -5.69 -2.79
N VAL A 180 2.43 -5.49 -2.95
CA VAL A 180 1.65 -6.16 -3.99
C VAL A 180 1.83 -5.40 -5.31
N PRO A 181 2.38 -6.03 -6.37
CA PRO A 181 2.59 -5.38 -7.66
C PRO A 181 1.31 -4.76 -8.22
N ASN A 182 1.43 -3.61 -8.89
CA ASN A 182 0.31 -2.86 -9.48
C ASN A 182 -0.78 -2.41 -8.49
N SER A 183 -0.51 -2.43 -7.17
CA SER A 183 -1.47 -1.92 -6.19
C SER A 183 -1.43 -0.40 -6.07
N ALA A 184 -0.29 0.23 -6.35
CA ALA A 184 -0.15 1.68 -6.36
C ALA A 184 -0.51 2.29 -7.74
N PRO A 185 -1.00 3.54 -7.80
CA PRO A 185 -1.22 4.25 -9.06
C PRO A 185 0.06 4.32 -9.90
N GLY A 186 -0.01 3.77 -11.12
CA GLY A 186 1.14 3.69 -12.03
C GLY A 186 2.29 2.82 -11.52
N ASP A 187 2.04 1.92 -10.57
CA ASP A 187 3.04 1.07 -9.88
C ASP A 187 4.19 1.87 -9.24
N ARG A 188 3.84 3.05 -8.70
CA ARG A 188 4.74 3.98 -8.01
C ARG A 188 4.33 4.10 -6.53
N PRO A 189 4.85 3.22 -5.65
CA PRO A 189 4.39 3.16 -4.26
C PRO A 189 4.90 4.31 -3.38
N PHE A 190 5.82 5.15 -3.87
CA PHE A 190 6.48 6.18 -3.07
C PHE A 190 6.01 7.61 -3.35
N ALA A 191 6.02 8.45 -2.32
CA ALA A 191 5.76 9.88 -2.40
C ALA A 191 6.70 10.68 -1.49
N VAL A 192 7.00 11.90 -1.91
CA VAL A 192 7.72 12.88 -1.07
C VAL A 192 6.75 13.45 -0.04
N ASP A 193 7.23 13.59 1.20
CA ASP A 193 6.54 14.26 2.29
C ASP A 193 7.47 15.24 3.00
N VAL A 194 6.89 16.17 3.78
CA VAL A 194 7.64 17.24 4.45
C VAL A 194 7.25 17.31 5.93
N LEU A 195 8.26 17.32 6.80
CA LEU A 195 8.12 17.52 8.24
C LEU A 195 8.78 18.85 8.61
N THR A 196 8.02 19.76 9.21
CA THR A 196 8.58 20.99 9.80
C THR A 196 8.73 20.80 11.31
N VAL A 197 9.97 20.76 11.80
CA VAL A 197 10.22 20.78 13.25
C VAL A 197 10.28 22.24 13.69
N HIS A 198 9.37 22.63 14.59
CA HIS A 198 9.24 24.01 15.06
C HIS A 198 10.05 24.31 16.35
N GLN A 199 10.66 23.31 17.00
CA GLN A 199 11.34 23.48 18.30
C GLN A 199 12.70 22.76 18.38
N VAL A 200 13.57 22.99 17.40
CA VAL A 200 14.88 22.31 17.30
C VAL A 200 15.77 22.57 18.52
N LYS A 201 15.74 23.78 19.10
CA LYS A 201 16.58 24.13 20.27
C LYS A 201 16.15 23.42 21.55
N TYR A 202 14.84 23.25 21.76
CA TYR A 202 14.30 22.58 22.94
C TYR A 202 14.72 21.10 23.02
N TYR A 203 14.62 20.37 21.90
CA TYR A 203 15.01 18.96 21.81
C TYR A 203 16.54 18.76 21.90
N ASN A 204 17.33 19.63 21.27
CA ASN A 204 18.81 19.50 21.29
C ASN A 204 19.45 19.88 22.62
N THR A 205 18.74 20.61 23.49
CA THR A 205 19.26 21.01 24.81
C THR A 205 18.64 20.25 25.96
N SER A 206 17.89 19.17 25.70
CA SER A 206 17.23 18.35 26.74
C SER A 206 16.48 19.19 27.77
N GLY A 207 15.79 20.25 27.33
CA GLY A 207 15.01 21.14 28.20
C GLY A 207 15.79 22.24 28.93
N ALA A 208 17.07 22.52 28.58
CA ALA A 208 17.82 23.63 29.19
C ALA A 208 17.38 25.03 28.70
N SER A 209 16.55 25.11 27.67
CA SER A 209 15.96 26.35 27.16
C SER A 209 14.45 26.22 27.07
N TRP A 210 13.72 27.26 27.49
CA TRP A 210 12.26 27.30 27.43
C TRP A 210 11.78 27.19 25.97
N PRO A 211 10.69 26.45 25.68
CA PRO A 211 10.13 26.38 24.34
C PRO A 211 9.72 27.79 23.90
N ASN A 212 10.33 28.29 22.83
CA ASN A 212 9.96 29.56 22.21
C ASN A 212 9.29 29.26 20.87
N ASP A 213 8.21 29.97 20.55
CA ASP A 213 7.45 29.84 19.29
C ASP A 213 8.08 30.67 18.14
N CYS A 214 9.30 31.19 18.33
CA CYS A 214 9.98 32.09 17.39
C CYS A 214 11.10 31.40 16.59
N ASP A 215 11.30 30.08 16.77
CA ASP A 215 12.29 29.34 15.98
C ASP A 215 11.77 29.12 14.54
N GLU A 216 12.59 29.46 13.55
CA GLU A 216 12.25 29.26 12.13
C GLU A 216 12.04 27.77 11.82
N PRO A 217 10.94 27.39 11.15
CA PRO A 217 10.68 26.00 10.80
C PRO A 217 11.76 25.49 9.84
N LYS A 218 12.37 24.36 10.18
CA LYS A 218 13.28 23.65 9.27
C LYS A 218 12.51 22.52 8.57
N PRO A 219 12.04 22.72 7.32
CA PRO A 219 11.36 21.66 6.57
C PRO A 219 12.37 20.56 6.18
N VAL A 220 12.15 19.36 6.69
CA VAL A 220 12.89 18.15 6.32
C VAL A 220 12.01 17.35 5.37
N GLN A 221 12.48 17.18 4.13
CA GLN A 221 11.78 16.38 3.12
C GLN A 221 12.31 14.95 3.11
N PHE A 222 11.42 13.97 2.95
CA PHE A 222 11.75 12.55 3.00
C PHE A 222 10.79 11.73 2.14
N ILE A 223 11.14 10.47 1.86
CA ILE A 223 10.29 9.53 1.13
C ILE A 223 9.35 8.78 2.08
N THR A 224 8.11 8.63 1.66
CA THR A 224 7.06 7.83 2.31
C THR A 224 6.46 6.84 1.32
N VAL A 225 5.84 5.80 1.84
CA VAL A 225 4.93 4.96 1.05
C VAL A 225 3.57 5.65 1.00
N ARG A 226 2.95 5.66 -0.18
CA ARG A 226 1.64 6.27 -0.43
C ARG A 226 0.51 5.56 0.35
N PRO A 227 -0.61 6.25 0.62
CA PRO A 227 -1.86 5.57 0.94
C PRO A 227 -2.36 4.78 -0.29
N LYS A 228 -3.28 3.85 -0.06
CA LYS A 228 -3.84 2.92 -1.05
C LYS A 228 -2.80 2.00 -1.69
N VAL A 229 -1.78 1.62 -0.92
CA VAL A 229 -0.76 0.66 -1.31
C VAL A 229 -1.05 -0.65 -0.60
N ARG A 230 -1.09 -1.76 -1.34
CA ARG A 230 -1.32 -3.08 -0.76
C ARG A 230 0.01 -3.76 -0.43
N LEU A 231 0.04 -4.40 0.74
CA LEU A 231 1.14 -5.25 1.21
C LEU A 231 0.59 -6.64 1.51
N LEU A 232 1.36 -7.69 1.21
CA LEU A 232 1.03 -9.07 1.56
C LEU A 232 1.72 -9.44 2.86
N LEU A 233 0.93 -9.71 3.90
CA LEU A 233 1.38 -10.35 5.13
C LEU A 233 1.48 -11.86 4.91
N ALA A 234 2.51 -12.49 5.46
CA ALA A 234 2.69 -13.94 5.40
C ALA A 234 3.18 -14.48 6.75
N ILE A 235 2.55 -15.57 7.20
CA ILE A 235 2.83 -16.23 8.48
C ILE A 235 2.88 -17.75 8.26
N ASP A 236 3.93 -18.40 8.76
CA ASP A 236 4.09 -19.85 8.74
C ASP A 236 4.09 -20.45 10.15
N GLY A 237 3.63 -21.70 10.28
CA GLY A 237 3.63 -22.44 11.54
C GLY A 237 2.44 -23.40 11.69
N PRO A 238 2.16 -23.89 12.92
CA PRO A 238 1.02 -24.77 13.16
C PRO A 238 -0.33 -24.12 12.79
N PRO A 239 -1.28 -24.85 12.17
CA PRO A 239 -2.50 -24.25 11.60
C PRO A 239 -3.34 -23.42 12.58
N THR A 240 -3.43 -23.85 13.84
CA THR A 240 -4.15 -23.12 14.89
C THR A 240 -3.44 -21.83 15.28
N GLY A 241 -2.12 -21.88 15.44
CA GLY A 241 -1.30 -20.73 15.79
C GLY A 241 -1.24 -19.69 14.66
N VAL A 242 -1.16 -20.12 13.40
CA VAL A 242 -1.16 -19.23 12.22
C VAL A 242 -2.44 -18.40 12.15
N LYS A 243 -3.61 -19.03 12.34
CA LYS A 243 -4.91 -18.32 12.33
C LYS A 243 -4.97 -17.25 13.42
N ILE A 244 -4.52 -17.59 14.63
CA ILE A 244 -4.51 -16.67 15.77
C ILE A 244 -3.51 -15.53 15.53
N ALA A 245 -2.29 -15.85 15.12
CA ALA A 245 -1.25 -14.86 14.83
C ALA A 245 -1.67 -13.88 13.73
N MET A 246 -2.27 -14.38 12.64
CA MET A 246 -2.76 -13.53 11.55
C MET A 246 -3.88 -12.60 12.01
N ARG A 247 -4.82 -13.09 12.83
CA ARG A 247 -5.88 -12.26 13.41
C ARG A 247 -5.30 -11.15 14.28
N LEU A 248 -4.41 -11.49 15.21
CA LEU A 248 -3.78 -10.53 16.13
C LEU A 248 -2.92 -9.50 15.38
N LEU A 249 -2.24 -9.90 14.31
CA LEU A 249 -1.47 -9.00 13.47
C LEU A 249 -2.36 -8.02 12.70
N LYS A 250 -3.49 -8.48 12.17
CA LYS A 250 -4.47 -7.59 11.51
C LYS A 250 -5.08 -6.59 12.49
N GLU A 251 -5.44 -7.04 13.69
CA GLU A 251 -5.96 -6.18 14.75
C GLU A 251 -4.94 -5.10 15.15
N SER A 252 -3.68 -5.49 15.39
CA SER A 252 -2.63 -4.55 15.78
C SER A 252 -2.32 -3.52 14.68
N LEU A 253 -2.30 -3.95 13.41
CA LEU A 253 -2.13 -3.04 12.27
C LEU A 253 -3.31 -2.07 12.10
N ALA A 254 -4.54 -2.51 12.36
CA ALA A 254 -5.72 -1.67 12.26
C ALA A 254 -5.79 -0.63 13.39
N GLN A 255 -5.47 -1.03 14.64
CA GLN A 255 -5.61 -0.16 15.80
C GLN A 255 -4.40 0.74 16.04
N TRP A 256 -3.19 0.18 15.98
CA TRP A 256 -1.96 0.87 16.35
C TRP A 256 -1.15 1.32 15.13
N GLY A 257 -1.24 0.55 14.04
CA GLY A 257 -0.45 0.76 12.84
C GLY A 257 0.99 0.25 12.94
N ALA A 258 1.75 0.39 11.84
CA ALA A 258 3.15 0.00 11.77
C ALA A 258 4.05 1.15 11.26
N GLY A 259 5.31 1.13 11.69
CA GLY A 259 6.31 2.12 11.26
C GLY A 259 6.50 3.28 12.23
N GLY A 260 7.19 4.32 11.77
CA GLY A 260 7.47 5.53 12.53
C GLY A 260 6.31 6.51 12.54
N LYS A 261 6.26 7.36 13.56
CA LYS A 261 5.31 8.49 13.71
C LYS A 261 3.83 8.08 13.68
N THR A 262 3.52 6.91 14.24
CA THR A 262 2.13 6.44 14.40
C THR A 262 1.27 7.35 15.27
N SER A 263 1.86 8.11 16.20
CA SER A 263 1.16 9.14 16.98
C SER A 263 0.70 10.34 16.15
N SER A 264 1.37 10.61 15.02
CA SER A 264 1.01 11.65 14.06
C SER A 264 0.13 11.14 12.92
N GLY A 265 -0.39 9.91 13.03
CA GLY A 265 -1.32 9.32 12.06
C GLY A 265 -0.68 8.57 10.89
N TYR A 266 0.64 8.32 10.90
CA TYR A 266 1.29 7.47 9.89
C TYR A 266 1.05 5.98 10.18
N GLY A 267 1.22 5.17 9.13
CA GLY A 267 1.27 3.72 9.24
C GLY A 267 -0.06 3.05 9.59
N ARG A 268 -1.20 3.64 9.25
CA ARG A 268 -2.52 3.02 9.44
C ARG A 268 -2.87 2.10 8.28
N PHE A 269 -3.53 0.99 8.61
CA PHE A 269 -3.91 -0.04 7.65
C PHE A 269 -5.39 -0.40 7.76
N CYS A 270 -5.95 -0.90 6.67
CA CYS A 270 -7.26 -1.53 6.63
C CYS A 270 -7.19 -2.82 5.81
N GLU A 271 -8.25 -3.63 5.90
CA GLU A 271 -8.43 -4.70 4.92
C GLU A 271 -8.66 -4.07 3.54
N PRO A 272 -8.09 -4.63 2.47
CA PRO A 272 -8.32 -4.12 1.13
C PRO A 272 -9.80 -4.29 0.81
N SER A 273 -10.46 -3.20 0.40
CA SER A 273 -11.83 -3.28 -0.09
C SER A 273 -11.85 -4.23 -1.28
N THR A 274 -12.75 -5.23 -1.27
CA THR A 274 -13.06 -6.07 -2.45
C THR A 274 -13.85 -5.27 -3.50
N GLU A 275 -13.63 -3.96 -3.55
CA GLU A 275 -13.98 -3.17 -4.71
C GLU A 275 -12.98 -3.58 -5.78
N LYS A 276 -13.43 -4.48 -6.68
CA LYS A 276 -12.81 -4.62 -8.00
C LYS A 276 -12.43 -3.22 -8.44
N ILE A 277 -11.16 -3.02 -8.77
CA ILE A 277 -10.66 -1.80 -9.39
C ILE A 277 -11.57 -1.56 -10.59
N ALA A 278 -12.62 -0.75 -10.39
CA ALA A 278 -13.37 -0.15 -11.46
C ALA A 278 -12.31 0.67 -12.16
N SER A 279 -11.91 0.18 -13.33
CA SER A 279 -11.07 0.91 -14.25
C SER A 279 -11.56 2.35 -14.22
N SER A 280 -10.69 3.26 -13.81
CA SER A 280 -10.86 4.69 -14.01
C SER A 280 -10.77 4.94 -15.53
N VAL A 281 -11.76 4.44 -16.27
CA VAL A 281 -12.15 5.04 -17.52
C VAL A 281 -12.85 6.32 -17.09
N PRO A 282 -12.37 7.50 -17.51
CA PRO A 282 -13.09 8.74 -17.22
C PRO A 282 -14.51 8.56 -17.76
N ALA A 283 -15.50 8.66 -16.88
CA ALA A 283 -16.92 8.52 -17.19
C ALA A 283 -17.21 9.28 -18.48
N ARG A 284 -17.45 8.54 -19.56
CA ARG A 284 -17.83 9.16 -20.83
C ARG A 284 -19.24 9.64 -20.61
N GLU A 285 -19.48 10.95 -20.63
CA GLU A 285 -20.86 11.44 -20.63
C GLU A 285 -21.58 10.91 -21.88
N HIS A 286 -22.36 9.85 -21.67
CA HIS A 286 -23.12 9.22 -22.72
C HIS A 286 -24.24 10.14 -23.19
N LYS A 287 -24.37 10.28 -24.51
CA LYS A 287 -25.42 11.10 -25.13
C LYS A 287 -26.61 10.22 -25.54
N PRO A 288 -27.83 10.80 -25.59
CA PRO A 288 -28.97 10.16 -26.25
C PRO A 288 -28.60 9.65 -27.65
N GLY A 289 -28.74 8.34 -27.88
CA GLY A 289 -28.39 7.66 -29.13
C GLY A 289 -27.16 6.74 -29.04
N ASP A 290 -26.38 6.79 -27.96
CA ASP A 290 -25.20 5.92 -27.78
C ASP A 290 -25.59 4.46 -27.54
N LEU A 291 -24.92 3.54 -28.24
CA LEU A 291 -25.03 2.09 -28.01
C LEU A 291 -24.07 1.70 -26.87
N VAL A 292 -24.62 1.16 -25.78
CA VAL A 292 -23.88 0.82 -24.56
C VAL A 292 -24.15 -0.61 -24.13
N ALA A 293 -23.15 -1.26 -23.54
CA ALA A 293 -23.30 -2.57 -22.92
C ALA A 293 -23.90 -2.39 -21.52
N VAL A 294 -25.11 -2.92 -21.33
CA VAL A 294 -25.87 -2.86 -20.07
C VAL A 294 -25.81 -4.21 -19.39
N THR A 295 -25.14 -4.29 -18.25
CA THR A 295 -24.99 -5.50 -17.44
C THR A 295 -26.17 -5.64 -16.49
N ARG A 296 -26.83 -6.80 -16.47
CA ARG A 296 -27.94 -7.03 -15.54
C ARG A 296 -27.42 -7.13 -14.10
N ILE A 297 -28.08 -6.41 -13.20
CA ILE A 297 -27.89 -6.51 -11.76
C ILE A 297 -29.20 -6.97 -11.12
N ASP A 298 -29.11 -7.99 -10.27
CA ASP A 298 -30.26 -8.48 -9.51
C ASP A 298 -30.59 -7.50 -8.37
N ARG A 299 -31.36 -6.47 -8.74
CA ARG A 299 -31.92 -5.47 -7.83
C ARG A 299 -33.45 -5.60 -7.83
N PRO A 300 -34.11 -5.67 -6.66
CA PRO A 300 -35.58 -5.73 -6.59
C PRO A 300 -36.21 -4.42 -7.10
N ASP A 301 -37.24 -4.51 -7.97
CA ASP A 301 -37.98 -3.34 -8.48
C ASP A 301 -38.73 -2.67 -7.32
N PRO A 302 -38.58 -1.35 -7.10
CA PRO A 302 -39.33 -0.62 -6.09
C PRO A 302 -40.86 -0.67 -6.30
N ASN A 303 -41.35 -1.07 -7.48
CA ASN A 303 -42.75 -1.41 -7.69
C ASN A 303 -42.93 -2.92 -7.97
N PRO A 304 -43.36 -3.71 -6.97
CA PRO A 304 -43.43 -5.18 -7.09
C PRO A 304 -44.44 -5.68 -8.13
N LYS A 305 -45.36 -4.82 -8.62
CA LYS A 305 -46.34 -5.19 -9.67
C LYS A 305 -45.78 -5.15 -11.09
N LYS A 306 -44.63 -4.52 -11.33
CA LYS A 306 -44.09 -4.30 -12.68
C LYS A 306 -42.94 -5.23 -13.09
N ASN A 307 -42.35 -5.97 -12.14
CA ASN A 307 -41.29 -6.97 -12.37
C ASN A 307 -40.20 -6.55 -13.38
N ARG A 308 -39.76 -5.28 -13.35
CA ARG A 308 -38.78 -4.77 -14.31
C ARG A 308 -37.37 -5.10 -13.87
N ILE A 309 -36.51 -5.38 -14.85
CA ILE A 309 -35.12 -5.79 -14.61
C ILE A 309 -34.21 -4.56 -14.68
N TRP A 310 -33.35 -4.40 -13.69
CA TRP A 310 -32.36 -3.33 -13.64
C TRP A 310 -31.05 -3.75 -14.30
N GLY A 311 -30.47 -2.85 -15.07
CA GLY A 311 -29.14 -3.03 -15.64
C GLY A 311 -28.30 -1.77 -15.49
N GLU A 312 -26.98 -1.95 -15.36
CA GLU A 312 -25.99 -0.89 -15.20
C GLU A 312 -24.97 -0.93 -16.34
N ILE A 313 -24.56 0.26 -16.79
CA ILE A 313 -23.43 0.39 -17.73
C ILE A 313 -22.12 0.51 -16.95
N GLU A 314 -20.99 0.47 -17.66
CA GLU A 314 -19.63 0.53 -17.08
C GLU A 314 -19.42 1.69 -16.09
N ASP A 315 -20.07 2.83 -16.32
CA ASP A 315 -20.00 4.02 -15.46
C ASP A 315 -20.80 3.90 -14.14
N GLY A 316 -21.41 2.75 -13.84
CA GLY A 316 -22.19 2.50 -12.61
C GLY A 316 -23.56 3.18 -12.56
N ILE A 317 -23.97 3.84 -13.65
CA ILE A 317 -25.31 4.43 -13.79
C ILE A 317 -26.21 3.42 -14.50
N GLY A 318 -27.38 3.13 -13.92
CA GLY A 318 -28.30 2.13 -14.46
C GLY A 318 -29.63 2.65 -14.94
N GLY A 319 -30.45 1.73 -15.39
CA GLY A 319 -31.80 1.94 -15.89
C GLY A 319 -32.55 0.62 -16.02
N PHE A 320 -33.87 0.71 -16.25
CA PHE A 320 -34.66 -0.49 -16.51
C PHE A 320 -34.46 -0.96 -17.95
N ILE A 321 -34.23 -2.26 -18.11
CA ILE A 321 -34.12 -2.91 -19.42
C ILE A 321 -35.54 -2.95 -20.06
N PRO A 322 -35.70 -2.52 -21.32
CA PRO A 322 -37.02 -2.46 -21.96
C PRO A 322 -37.59 -3.86 -22.22
N GLU A 323 -38.91 -3.98 -22.09
CA GLU A 323 -39.65 -5.20 -22.47
C GLU A 323 -39.41 -5.50 -23.96
N GLY A 324 -38.82 -6.67 -24.25
CA GLY A 324 -38.42 -7.08 -25.60
C GLY A 324 -36.91 -7.17 -25.86
N ALA A 325 -36.07 -6.73 -24.91
CA ALA A 325 -34.64 -7.03 -24.94
C ALA A 325 -34.38 -8.50 -24.55
N VAL A 326 -33.33 -9.09 -25.12
CA VAL A 326 -32.80 -10.36 -24.62
C VAL A 326 -32.32 -10.10 -23.20
N ILE A 327 -32.96 -10.76 -22.23
CA ILE A 327 -32.63 -10.61 -20.82
C ILE A 327 -31.34 -11.41 -20.57
N PRO A 328 -30.21 -10.75 -20.27
CA PRO A 328 -28.98 -11.48 -19.98
C PRO A 328 -29.07 -12.17 -18.60
N ALA A 329 -28.23 -13.18 -18.38
CA ALA A 329 -28.07 -13.75 -17.03
C ALA A 329 -27.49 -12.69 -16.07
N PRO A 330 -27.66 -12.84 -14.74
CA PRO A 330 -27.04 -11.92 -13.79
C PRO A 330 -25.52 -11.82 -14.02
N GLY A 331 -25.01 -10.60 -14.22
CA GLY A 331 -23.59 -10.36 -14.54
C GLY A 331 -23.21 -10.42 -16.03
N GLU A 332 -24.13 -10.80 -16.92
CA GLU A 332 -23.95 -10.69 -18.37
C GLU A 332 -24.53 -9.37 -18.91
N SER A 333 -24.03 -8.94 -20.09
CA SER A 333 -24.37 -7.65 -20.68
C SER A 333 -25.15 -7.77 -21.99
N VAL A 334 -26.09 -6.84 -22.22
CA VAL A 334 -26.83 -6.67 -23.48
C VAL A 334 -26.58 -5.28 -24.05
N HIS A 335 -26.44 -5.16 -25.37
CA HIS A 335 -26.23 -3.86 -26.01
C HIS A 335 -27.56 -3.13 -26.21
N LEU A 336 -27.71 -1.98 -25.57
CA LEU A 336 -28.92 -1.13 -25.64
C LEU A 336 -28.55 0.29 -26.01
N VAL A 337 -29.50 1.04 -26.56
CA VAL A 337 -29.32 2.45 -26.92
C VAL A 337 -29.80 3.32 -25.77
N ILE A 338 -29.02 4.32 -25.37
CA ILE A 338 -29.43 5.32 -24.39
C ILE A 338 -30.47 6.25 -25.02
N GLY A 339 -31.66 6.32 -24.44
CA GLY A 339 -32.68 7.31 -24.74
C GLY A 339 -32.40 8.61 -23.99
N ASN A 340 -33.15 8.88 -22.94
CA ASN A 340 -32.98 10.07 -22.10
C ASN A 340 -32.50 9.72 -20.69
N LYS A 341 -31.83 10.66 -20.04
CA LYS A 341 -31.51 10.60 -18.61
C LYS A 341 -32.69 11.13 -17.80
N ASN A 342 -33.19 10.33 -16.87
CA ASN A 342 -34.27 10.68 -15.97
C ASN A 342 -33.79 11.66 -14.88
N SER A 343 -34.72 12.37 -14.23
CA SER A 343 -34.43 13.33 -13.15
C SER A 343 -33.75 12.70 -11.92
N ASN A 344 -33.90 11.38 -11.74
CA ASN A 344 -33.24 10.59 -10.70
C ASN A 344 -31.81 10.12 -11.09
N GLY A 345 -31.28 10.55 -12.24
CA GLY A 345 -29.96 10.21 -12.73
C GLY A 345 -29.87 8.91 -13.53
N SER A 346 -30.92 8.08 -13.58
CA SER A 346 -30.97 6.82 -14.35
C SER A 346 -31.13 7.04 -15.86
N TYR A 347 -30.67 6.09 -16.69
CA TYR A 347 -30.93 6.12 -18.13
C TYR A 347 -32.22 5.38 -18.50
N ASN A 348 -32.88 5.85 -19.56
CA ASN A 348 -33.96 5.11 -20.20
C ASN A 348 -33.40 4.39 -21.42
N PHE A 349 -33.49 3.06 -21.47
CA PHE A 349 -32.87 2.26 -22.52
C PHE A 349 -33.87 1.88 -23.63
N HIS A 350 -33.39 1.82 -24.87
CA HIS A 350 -34.16 1.39 -26.04
C HIS A 350 -33.45 0.26 -26.79
N LEU A 351 -34.25 -0.55 -27.50
CA LEU A 351 -33.71 -1.56 -28.40
C LEU A 351 -33.03 -0.90 -29.60
N PRO A 352 -31.85 -1.40 -30.04
CA PRO A 352 -31.24 -0.95 -31.26
C PRO A 352 -32.17 -1.23 -32.45
N ARG A 353 -32.46 -0.22 -33.28
CA ARG A 353 -33.22 -0.43 -34.52
C ARG A 353 -32.42 -1.35 -35.43
N LYS A 354 -32.99 -2.49 -35.87
CA LYS A 354 -32.42 -3.29 -36.95
C LYS A 354 -32.26 -2.37 -38.17
N GLN A 355 -31.02 -2.15 -38.63
CA GLN A 355 -30.78 -1.55 -39.93
C GLN A 355 -31.38 -2.49 -40.98
N THR A 356 -32.52 -2.10 -41.55
CA THR A 356 -32.99 -2.68 -42.81
C THR A 356 -31.94 -2.40 -43.87
N GLU A 357 -31.33 -3.46 -44.39
CA GLU A 357 -30.41 -3.45 -45.53
C GLU A 357 -30.98 -2.56 -46.65
N ARG A 358 -30.25 -1.51 -47.03
CA ARG A 358 -30.53 -0.80 -48.27
C ARG A 358 -30.15 -1.73 -49.44
N PRO A 359 -31.04 -2.02 -50.41
CA PRO A 359 -30.69 -2.85 -51.55
C PRO A 359 -29.61 -2.15 -52.39
N GLN A 360 -28.54 -2.90 -52.71
CA GLN A 360 -27.43 -2.45 -53.56
C GLN A 360 -27.95 -2.04 -54.95
N PRO A 361 -27.42 -0.97 -55.57
CA PRO A 361 -27.72 -0.66 -56.96
C PRO A 361 -27.09 -1.71 -57.88
N LYS A 362 -27.91 -2.32 -58.73
CA LYS A 362 -27.50 -3.25 -59.79
C LYS A 362 -26.41 -2.59 -60.65
N ARG A 363 -25.22 -3.18 -60.70
CA ARG A 363 -24.23 -2.90 -61.75
C ARG A 363 -24.82 -3.33 -63.09
N GLY A 364 -25.14 -2.35 -63.93
CA GLY A 364 -25.50 -2.56 -65.32
C GLY A 364 -24.31 -3.12 -66.10
N LYS A 365 -24.59 -4.13 -66.92
CA LYS A 365 -23.74 -4.56 -68.02
C LYS A 365 -23.63 -3.43 -69.04
N HIS A 366 -22.42 -3.11 -69.47
CA HIS A 366 -22.11 -2.77 -70.85
C HIS A 366 -20.75 -3.34 -71.21
#